data_AF-A0A8T0S1H9-F1
#
_entry.id   AF-A0A8T0S1H9-F1
#
_cell.length_a   1.000
_cell.length_b   1.000
_cell.length_c   1.000
_cell.angle_alpha   90.00
_cell.angle_beta   90.00
_cell.angle_gamma   90.00
#
_symmetry.space_group_name_H-M   'P 1'
#
loop_
_entity.id
_entity.type
_entity.pdbx_description
1 polymer ?
#
loop_
_entity_poly.entity_id
_entity_poly.type
_entity_poly.pdbx_seq_one_letter_code
_entity_poly.pdbx_strand_id
1 'polypeptide(L)'
;MKVYALQLLLLVAVLAAPCTTVVCRASAAGPPAKCNPLALRPCAAAVIYGARLSGECCANVREQEPCLCRYSRNPDLRRFINSREGRRIAAVCRVRRLRC
;
A
#
# COMPACT_ATOMS: atom_id res chain seq x y z
N MET A 1 21.30 28.59 -18.68
CA MET A 1 21.90 28.98 -17.38
C MET A 1 20.84 29.41 -16.35
N LYS A 2 19.93 30.36 -16.65
CA LYS A 2 18.89 30.83 -15.71
C LYS A 2 17.89 29.74 -15.25
N VAL A 3 17.55 28.81 -16.14
CA VAL A 3 16.58 27.72 -15.87
C VAL A 3 17.12 26.70 -14.87
N TYR A 4 18.40 26.34 -15.00
CA TYR A 4 19.09 25.46 -14.05
C TYR A 4 19.25 26.10 -12.66
N ALA A 5 19.47 27.42 -12.59
CA ALA A 5 19.52 28.13 -11.31
C ALA A 5 18.16 28.11 -10.59
N LEU A 6 17.05 28.29 -11.32
CA LEU A 6 15.69 28.18 -10.77
C LEU A 6 15.36 26.74 -10.34
N GLN A 7 15.74 25.74 -11.13
CA GLN A 7 15.56 24.32 -10.78
C GLN A 7 16.41 23.92 -9.58
N LEU A 8 17.66 24.42 -9.47
CA LEU A 8 18.54 24.16 -8.33
C LEU A 8 18.00 24.82 -7.05
N LEU A 9 17.48 26.05 -7.13
CA LEU A 9 16.86 26.77 -6.02
C LEU A 9 15.60 26.06 -5.49
N LEU A 10 14.76 25.53 -6.39
CA LEU A 10 13.57 24.75 -6.00
C LEU A 10 13.94 23.44 -5.28
N LEU A 11 15.02 22.78 -5.70
CA LEU A 11 15.53 21.56 -5.07
C LEU A 11 16.07 21.81 -3.65
N VAL A 12 16.76 22.93 -3.42
CA VAL A 12 17.31 23.29 -2.10
C VAL A 12 16.20 23.66 -1.10
N ALA A 13 15.12 24.30 -1.55
CA ALA A 13 13.99 24.68 -0.69
C ALA A 13 13.23 23.47 -0.12
N VAL A 14 13.16 22.35 -0.84
CA VAL A 14 12.49 21.12 -0.39
C VAL A 14 13.33 20.37 0.66
N LEU A 15 14.65 20.57 0.69
CA LEU A 15 15.57 19.89 1.60
C LEU A 15 15.75 20.61 2.96
N ALA A 16 15.21 21.83 3.10
CA ALA A 16 15.42 22.68 4.28
C ALA A 16 14.16 22.85 5.16
N ALA A 17 13.23 21.89 5.17
CA ALA A 17 12.08 21.89 6.08
C ALA A 17 12.33 20.95 7.28
N PRO A 18 12.71 21.47 8.47
CA PRO A 18 12.81 20.65 9.67
C PRO A 18 11.41 20.48 10.28
N CYS A 19 10.71 19.42 9.90
CA CYS A 19 9.51 18.96 10.60
C CYS A 19 9.58 17.43 10.79
N THR A 20 10.54 17.00 11.61
CA THR A 20 10.68 15.62 12.09
C THR A 20 11.06 15.76 13.56
N THR A 21 10.31 15.34 14.57
CA THR A 21 9.70 14.02 14.72
C THR A 21 8.68 14.05 15.88
N VAL A 22 7.39 14.15 15.62
CA VAL A 22 6.37 13.52 16.48
C VAL A 22 5.26 13.01 15.57
N VAL A 23 5.42 11.78 15.08
CA VAL A 23 4.25 10.99 14.70
C VAL A 23 4.07 9.99 15.82
N CYS A 24 3.36 10.42 16.87
CA CYS A 24 2.62 9.49 17.69
C CYS A 24 1.74 8.69 16.74
N ARG A 25 2.05 7.40 16.55
CA ARG A 25 1.12 6.49 15.88
C ARG A 25 -0.08 6.35 16.81
N ALA A 26 -1.05 7.25 16.65
CA ALA A 26 -2.41 6.93 17.00
C ALA A 26 -2.75 5.68 16.19
N SER A 27 -2.86 4.53 16.85
CA SER A 27 -3.65 3.44 16.32
C SER A 27 -5.09 3.94 16.31
N ALA A 28 -5.42 4.75 15.31
CA ALA A 28 -6.79 4.96 14.92
C ALA A 28 -7.26 3.60 14.43
N ALA A 29 -7.80 2.80 15.36
CA ALA A 29 -8.84 1.86 15.01
C ALA A 29 -10.00 2.71 14.51
N GLY A 30 -9.90 3.16 13.27
CA GLY A 30 -10.99 3.77 12.54
C GLY A 30 -12.14 2.78 12.47
N PRO A 31 -13.34 3.22 12.05
CA PRO A 31 -14.43 2.30 11.75
C PRO A 31 -13.88 1.18 10.86
N PRO A 32 -14.33 -0.08 11.06
CA PRO A 32 -13.82 -1.22 10.29
C PRO A 32 -13.84 -0.83 8.82
N ALA A 33 -12.68 -0.92 8.17
CA ALA A 33 -12.55 -0.55 6.77
C ALA A 33 -13.67 -1.24 6.01
N LYS A 34 -14.54 -0.45 5.36
CA LYS A 34 -15.57 -1.01 4.49
C LYS A 34 -14.82 -1.86 3.46
N CYS A 35 -15.13 -3.15 3.41
CA CYS A 35 -14.47 -4.07 2.51
C CYS A 35 -14.60 -3.54 1.08
N ASN A 36 -13.50 -3.01 0.54
CA ASN A 36 -13.44 -2.41 -0.79
C ASN A 36 -12.28 -3.04 -1.58
N PRO A 37 -12.54 -3.99 -2.48
CA PRO A 37 -11.49 -4.62 -3.27
C PRO A 37 -10.76 -3.63 -4.19
N LEU A 38 -11.38 -2.51 -4.57
CA LEU A 38 -10.74 -1.48 -5.39
C LEU A 38 -9.63 -0.73 -4.64
N ALA A 39 -9.61 -0.77 -3.30
CA ALA A 39 -8.51 -0.22 -2.51
C ALA A 39 -7.18 -0.96 -2.76
N LEU A 40 -7.22 -2.18 -3.31
CA LEU A 40 -6.03 -2.98 -3.65
C LEU A 40 -5.44 -2.66 -5.03
N ARG A 41 -6.05 -1.74 -5.81
CA ARG A 41 -5.55 -1.31 -7.13
C ARG A 41 -4.09 -0.86 -7.13
N PRO A 42 -3.56 -0.16 -6.11
CA PRO A 42 -2.14 0.20 -6.06
C PRO A 42 -1.18 -1.00 -6.06
N CYS A 43 -1.67 -2.21 -5.77
CA CYS A 43 -0.89 -3.45 -5.85
C CYS A 43 -0.86 -4.05 -7.26
N ALA A 44 -1.70 -3.59 -8.20
CA ALA A 44 -1.87 -4.21 -9.52
C ALA A 44 -0.55 -4.27 -10.31
N ALA A 45 0.28 -3.23 -10.25
CA ALA A 45 1.58 -3.23 -10.94
C ALA A 45 2.52 -4.31 -10.39
N ALA A 46 2.50 -4.55 -9.07
CA ALA A 46 3.30 -5.59 -8.44
C ALA A 46 2.78 -7.01 -8.77
N VAL A 47 1.46 -7.16 -8.94
CA VAL A 47 0.83 -8.43 -9.33
C VAL A 47 1.07 -8.74 -10.82
N ILE A 48 0.84 -7.78 -11.71
CA ILE A 48 0.83 -7.98 -13.16
C ILE A 48 2.25 -7.98 -13.73
N TYR A 49 3.08 -7.03 -13.31
CA TYR A 49 4.41 -6.79 -13.91
C TYR A 49 5.56 -7.21 -12.99
N GLY A 50 5.27 -7.74 -11.79
CA GLY A 50 6.30 -8.02 -10.79
C GLY A 50 7.04 -6.78 -10.30
N ALA A 51 6.46 -5.59 -10.51
CA ALA A 51 7.07 -4.31 -10.18
C ALA A 51 7.31 -4.14 -8.68
N ARG A 52 8.10 -3.12 -8.32
CA ARG A 52 8.37 -2.76 -6.92
C ARG A 52 7.05 -2.44 -6.20
N LEU A 53 6.87 -3.04 -5.03
CA LEU A 53 5.71 -2.76 -4.15
C LEU A 53 5.73 -1.32 -3.65
N SER A 54 4.60 -0.62 -3.82
CA SER A 54 4.41 0.73 -3.30
C SER A 54 4.07 0.69 -1.80
N GLY A 55 4.41 1.76 -1.08
CA GLY A 55 4.01 1.91 0.32
C GLY A 55 2.49 1.95 0.48
N GLU A 56 1.79 2.58 -0.46
CA GLU A 56 0.34 2.66 -0.52
C GLU A 56 -0.32 1.27 -0.66
N CYS A 57 0.23 0.39 -1.50
CA CYS A 57 -0.27 -0.98 -1.61
C CYS A 57 -0.26 -1.68 -0.25
N CYS A 58 0.85 -1.64 0.48
CA CYS A 58 0.91 -2.31 1.78
C CYS A 58 0.04 -1.63 2.84
N ALA A 59 -0.17 -0.32 2.79
CA ALA A 59 -1.12 0.36 3.67
C ALA A 59 -2.54 -0.17 3.45
N ASN A 60 -2.99 -0.23 2.18
CA ASN A 60 -4.33 -0.67 1.84
C ASN A 60 -4.54 -2.17 2.10
N VAL A 61 -3.53 -3.02 1.86
CA VAL A 61 -3.63 -4.46 2.16
C VAL A 61 -3.79 -4.69 3.66
N ARG A 62 -3.09 -3.93 4.52
CA ARG A 62 -3.22 -4.02 5.99
C ARG A 62 -4.59 -3.53 6.45
N GLU A 63 -5.06 -2.43 5.89
CA GLU A 63 -6.40 -1.90 6.18
C GLU A 63 -7.49 -2.92 5.81
N GLN A 64 -7.30 -3.65 4.71
CA GLN A 64 -8.24 -4.67 4.22
C GLN A 64 -8.02 -6.07 4.84
N GLU A 65 -7.07 -6.24 5.78
CA GLU A 65 -6.80 -7.54 6.44
C GLU A 65 -8.05 -8.28 6.94
N PRO A 66 -9.03 -7.65 7.62
CA PRO A 66 -10.25 -8.36 8.06
C PRO A 66 -11.11 -8.88 6.89
N CYS A 67 -10.98 -8.30 5.69
CA CYS A 67 -11.77 -8.65 4.51
C CYS A 67 -11.10 -9.72 3.62
N LEU A 68 -9.81 -10.00 3.81
CA LEU A 68 -9.05 -10.89 2.91
C LEU A 68 -9.62 -12.31 2.82
N CYS A 69 -10.13 -12.86 3.92
CA CYS A 69 -10.80 -14.17 3.90
C CYS A 69 -12.10 -14.14 3.08
N ARG A 70 -12.88 -13.06 3.14
CA ARG A 70 -14.06 -12.91 2.29
C ARG A 70 -13.67 -12.85 0.82
N TYR A 71 -12.59 -12.14 0.49
CA TYR A 71 -12.09 -12.05 -0.88
C TYR A 71 -11.52 -13.38 -1.39
N SER A 72 -10.89 -14.20 -0.53
CA SER A 72 -10.35 -15.50 -0.93
C SER A 72 -11.44 -16.53 -1.25
N ARG A 73 -12.65 -16.37 -0.72
CA ARG A 73 -13.83 -17.20 -1.00
C ARG A 73 -14.68 -16.68 -2.17
N ASN A 74 -14.55 -15.41 -2.54
CA ASN A 74 -15.28 -14.82 -3.65
C ASN A 74 -14.72 -15.32 -5.01
N PRO A 75 -15.53 -15.88 -5.92
CA PRO A 75 -15.06 -16.43 -7.19
C PRO A 75 -14.36 -15.41 -8.11
N ASP A 76 -14.77 -14.15 -8.06
CA ASP A 76 -14.21 -13.07 -8.88
C ASP A 76 -12.85 -12.58 -8.35
N LEU A 77 -12.64 -12.69 -7.04
CA LEU A 77 -11.44 -12.16 -6.36
C LEU A 77 -10.42 -13.24 -6.01
N ARG A 78 -10.86 -14.49 -5.78
CA ARG A 78 -10.00 -15.59 -5.30
C ARG A 78 -8.79 -15.84 -6.17
N ARG A 79 -8.91 -15.63 -7.49
CA ARG A 79 -7.80 -15.84 -8.44
C ARG A 79 -6.63 -14.90 -8.18
N PHE A 80 -6.89 -13.70 -7.65
CA PHE A 80 -5.86 -12.72 -7.31
C PHE A 80 -5.36 -12.89 -5.88
N ILE A 81 -6.27 -13.16 -4.94
CA ILE A 81 -5.94 -13.32 -3.52
C ILE A 81 -5.14 -14.60 -3.26
N ASN A 82 -5.51 -15.70 -3.94
CA ASN A 82 -4.88 -17.01 -3.77
C ASN A 82 -3.78 -17.30 -4.80
N SER A 83 -3.39 -16.33 -5.65
CA SER A 83 -2.25 -16.50 -6.54
C SER A 83 -0.93 -16.52 -5.76
N ARG A 84 0.15 -16.93 -6.42
CA ARG A 84 1.51 -16.86 -5.85
C ARG A 84 1.87 -15.42 -5.50
N GLU A 85 1.51 -14.48 -6.36
CA GLU A 85 1.77 -13.05 -6.22
C GLU A 85 0.95 -12.46 -5.07
N GLY A 86 -0.34 -12.80 -4.95
CA GLY A 86 -1.19 -12.39 -3.83
C GLY A 86 -0.61 -12.83 -2.47
N ARG A 87 -0.16 -14.09 -2.38
CA ARG A 87 0.56 -14.61 -1.19
C ARG A 87 1.87 -13.88 -0.90
N ARG A 88 2.66 -13.59 -1.95
CA ARG A 88 3.91 -12.84 -1.82
C ARG A 88 3.67 -11.43 -1.28
N ILE A 89 2.65 -10.73 -1.79
CA ILE A 89 2.30 -9.38 -1.36
C ILE A 89 1.88 -9.37 0.11
N ALA A 90 1.01 -10.30 0.52
CA ALA A 90 0.62 -10.42 1.93
C ALA A 90 1.83 -10.66 2.84
N ALA A 91 2.76 -11.53 2.44
CA ALA A 91 3.99 -11.79 3.19
C ALA A 91 4.89 -10.54 3.30
N VAL A 92 5.16 -9.84 2.19
CA VAL A 92 5.97 -8.62 2.18
C VAL A 92 5.34 -7.51 3.01
N CYS A 93 4.01 -7.35 2.92
CA CYS A 93 3.28 -6.35 3.68
C CYS A 93 3.06 -6.73 5.15
N ARG A 94 3.47 -7.94 5.57
CA ARG A 94 3.33 -8.52 6.92
C ARG A 94 1.87 -8.72 7.36
N VAL A 95 1.00 -9.08 6.44
CA VAL A 95 -0.41 -9.38 6.69
C VAL A 95 -0.57 -10.89 6.87
N ARG A 96 -1.01 -11.31 8.07
CA ARG A 96 -0.99 -12.72 8.48
C ARG A 96 -2.23 -13.51 8.03
N ARG A 97 -3.28 -12.83 7.55
CA ARG A 97 -4.55 -13.47 7.16
C ARG A 97 -4.80 -13.52 5.65
N LEU A 98 -4.26 -14.55 5.00
CA LEU A 98 -4.89 -15.13 3.79
C LEU A 98 -5.65 -16.43 4.13
N ARG A 99 -5.41 -16.96 5.34
CA ARG A 99 -6.10 -18.12 5.87
C ARG A 99 -7.45 -17.65 6.42
N CYS A 100 -8.49 -18.05 5.72
CA CYS A 100 -9.71 -18.48 6.38
C CYS A 100 -9.43 -19.79 7.14
#